data_AF-A0A100HII3-F1
#
_entry.id   AF-A0A100HII3-F1
#
_cell.length_a   1.000
_cell.length_b   1.000
_cell.length_c   1.000
_cell.angle_alpha   90.00
_cell.angle_beta   90.00
_cell.angle_gamma   90.00
#
_symmetry.space_group_name_H-M   'P 1'
#
loop_
_entity.id
_entity.type
_entity.pdbx_description
1 polymer ?
#
loop_
_entity_poly.entity_id
_entity_poly.type
_entity_poly.pdbx_seq_one_letter_code
_entity_poly.pdbx_strand_id
1 'polypeptide(L)'
;MPLRFLKRGEPDVQDVKAPRTERSRREDRFEQDLREALRGQKVEVLGPVVLRDVLAFTITPDRPKGALEQLSQVKVDFALINPRTRVPFAGLILSSRAYGRDRRRPPTPTTEDAGAQRAIVTVLHLNPNLLPDAAAIHEALRPYLS
;
A
#
# COMPACT_ATOMS: atom_id res chain seq x y z
N MET A 1 38.24 -50.23 -16.60
CA MET A 1 38.82 -49.03 -17.24
C MET A 1 37.91 -47.83 -16.95
N PRO A 2 38.19 -46.98 -15.95
CA PRO A 2 37.38 -45.81 -15.64
C PRO A 2 37.88 -44.56 -16.38
N LEU A 3 36.96 -43.77 -16.94
CA LEU A 3 37.24 -42.44 -17.50
C LEU A 3 36.75 -41.34 -16.54
N ARG A 4 37.50 -40.24 -16.58
CA ARG A 4 37.71 -39.18 -15.59
C ARG A 4 36.70 -38.01 -15.64
N PHE A 5 36.91 -37.05 -14.70
CA PHE A 5 36.68 -35.59 -14.73
C PHE A 5 35.33 -35.11 -14.12
N LEU A 6 35.16 -33.99 -13.38
CA LEU A 6 35.87 -32.74 -12.99
C LEU A 6 35.42 -32.37 -11.54
N LYS A 7 36.19 -31.76 -10.63
CA LYS A 7 36.68 -30.36 -10.47
C LYS A 7 35.61 -29.25 -10.32
N ARG A 8 35.78 -28.45 -9.23
CA ARG A 8 35.17 -27.14 -8.86
C ARG A 8 33.75 -27.25 -8.28
N GLY A 9 33.42 -26.65 -7.14
CA GLY A 9 33.91 -25.39 -6.60
C GLY A 9 32.91 -24.30 -6.96
N GLU A 10 31.76 -24.31 -6.30
CA GLU A 10 30.77 -23.22 -6.30
C GLU A 10 30.08 -23.22 -4.94
N PRO A 11 30.36 -22.22 -4.10
CA PRO A 11 29.33 -21.64 -3.25
C PRO A 11 29.06 -20.21 -3.71
N ASP A 12 27.86 -19.77 -3.36
CA ASP A 12 27.38 -18.39 -3.39
C ASP A 12 26.88 -17.90 -4.75
N VAL A 13 25.68 -18.36 -5.12
CA VAL A 13 24.76 -17.55 -5.91
C VAL A 13 24.42 -16.34 -5.04
N GLN A 14 25.28 -15.32 -5.08
CA GLN A 14 24.91 -13.99 -4.65
C GLN A 14 23.74 -13.58 -5.53
N ASP A 15 22.57 -13.55 -4.89
CA ASP A 15 21.31 -13.09 -5.44
C ASP A 15 21.47 -11.59 -5.77
N VAL A 16 22.06 -11.29 -6.94
CA VAL A 16 22.20 -9.93 -7.46
C VAL A 16 20.78 -9.47 -7.79
N LYS A 17 20.11 -8.93 -6.79
CA LYS A 17 18.80 -8.27 -6.91
C LYS A 17 18.88 -7.30 -8.09
N ALA A 18 18.11 -7.60 -9.14
CA ALA A 18 18.00 -6.75 -10.31
C ALA A 18 17.78 -5.28 -9.90
N PRO A 19 18.39 -4.31 -10.61
CA PRO A 19 18.30 -2.91 -10.26
C PRO A 19 16.83 -2.47 -10.17
N ARG A 20 16.46 -1.82 -9.05
CA ARG A 20 15.10 -1.31 -8.83
C ARG A 20 14.73 -0.32 -9.93
N THR A 21 13.59 -0.55 -10.56
CA THR A 21 13.04 0.30 -11.63
C THR A 21 12.69 1.69 -11.08
N GLU A 22 12.67 2.72 -11.94
CA GLU A 22 12.27 4.08 -11.56
C GLU A 22 10.87 4.14 -10.93
N ARG A 23 9.96 3.26 -11.36
CA ARG A 23 8.60 3.13 -10.81
C ARG A 23 8.63 2.67 -9.35
N SER A 24 9.38 1.60 -9.04
CA SER A 24 9.54 1.13 -7.66
C SER A 24 10.16 2.21 -6.76
N ARG A 25 11.09 3.03 -7.29
CA ARG A 25 11.68 4.17 -6.54
C ARG A 25 10.67 5.27 -6.26
N ARG A 26 9.73 5.55 -7.17
CA ARG A 26 8.68 6.56 -6.97
C ARG A 26 7.62 6.09 -5.96
N GLU A 27 7.26 4.82 -5.99
CA GLU A 27 6.39 4.21 -4.97
C GLU A 27 7.05 4.23 -3.59
N ASP A 28 8.32 3.83 -3.49
CA ASP A 28 9.10 3.90 -2.24
C ASP A 28 9.13 5.33 -1.68
N ARG A 29 9.26 6.35 -2.54
CA ARG A 29 9.22 7.78 -2.12
C ARG A 29 7.85 8.17 -1.56
N PHE A 30 6.77 7.87 -2.27
CA PHE A 30 5.43 8.19 -1.76
C PHE A 30 5.13 7.46 -0.44
N GLU A 31 5.54 6.20 -0.29
CA GLU A 31 5.42 5.49 0.97
C GLU A 31 6.22 6.15 2.10
N GLN A 32 7.45 6.63 1.81
CA GLN A 32 8.27 7.38 2.75
C GLN A 32 7.58 8.68 3.17
N ASP A 33 7.13 9.48 2.20
CA ASP A 33 6.45 10.76 2.44
C ASP A 33 5.14 10.55 3.20
N LEU A 34 4.40 9.48 2.91
CA LEU A 34 3.17 9.10 3.63
C LEU A 34 3.47 8.73 5.09
N ARG A 35 4.51 7.93 5.34
CA ARG A 35 4.92 7.57 6.71
C ARG A 35 5.43 8.79 7.48
N GLU A 36 6.10 9.72 6.80
CA GLU A 36 6.54 10.98 7.38
C GLU A 36 5.35 11.90 7.69
N ALA A 37 4.39 12.02 6.78
CA ALA A 37 3.16 12.79 6.97
C ALA A 37 2.35 12.32 8.19
N LEU A 38 2.33 11.01 8.42
CA LEU A 38 1.61 10.39 9.54
C LEU A 38 2.47 10.20 10.78
N ARG A 39 3.70 10.73 10.80
CA ARG A 39 4.61 10.58 11.93
C ARG A 39 4.04 11.27 13.17
N GLY A 40 4.02 10.53 14.29
CA GLY A 40 3.45 11.02 15.55
C GLY A 40 1.93 10.81 15.67
N GLN A 41 1.26 10.35 14.62
CA GLN A 41 -0.12 9.90 14.70
C GLN A 41 -0.18 8.42 15.14
N LYS A 42 -1.29 8.02 15.78
CA LYS A 42 -1.52 6.63 16.19
C LYS A 42 -2.06 5.81 15.02
N VAL A 43 -1.32 5.79 13.92
CA VAL A 43 -1.69 5.15 12.65
C VAL A 43 -0.55 4.31 12.14
N GLU A 44 -0.87 3.10 11.66
CA GLU A 44 0.06 2.20 10.98
C GLU A 44 -0.26 2.19 9.49
N VAL A 45 0.78 2.28 8.65
CA VAL A 45 0.65 2.22 7.19
C VAL A 45 1.06 0.82 6.75
N LEU A 46 0.12 0.08 6.17
CA LEU A 46 0.43 -1.16 5.46
C LEU A 46 0.51 -0.90 3.96
N GLY A 47 1.47 -1.56 3.31
CA GLY A 47 1.66 -1.53 1.85
C GLY A 47 0.51 -2.19 1.09
N PRO A 48 0.71 -2.62 -0.17
CA PRO A 48 -0.40 -3.07 -1.01
C PRO A 48 -1.22 -4.17 -0.33
N VAL A 49 -2.47 -3.85 -0.01
CA VAL A 49 -3.36 -4.71 0.77
C VAL A 49 -4.67 -4.93 0.03
N VAL A 50 -5.24 -6.10 0.26
CA VAL A 50 -6.61 -6.42 -0.13
C VAL A 50 -7.49 -6.41 1.11
N LEU A 51 -8.36 -5.41 1.22
CA LEU A 51 -9.41 -5.34 2.22
C LEU A 51 -10.58 -6.24 1.78
N ARG A 52 -11.14 -7.04 2.69
CA ARG A 52 -12.23 -7.98 2.41
C ARG A 52 -13.46 -7.67 3.27
N ASP A 53 -14.64 -7.85 2.69
CA ASP A 53 -15.94 -7.70 3.34
C ASP A 53 -16.09 -6.37 4.12
N VAL A 54 -15.77 -5.26 3.46
CA VAL A 54 -15.78 -3.91 4.05
C VAL A 54 -17.00 -3.11 3.61
N LEU A 55 -17.43 -2.18 4.46
CA LEU A 55 -18.31 -1.09 4.08
C LEU A 55 -17.43 0.08 3.62
N ALA A 56 -17.31 0.27 2.31
CA ALA A 56 -16.41 1.25 1.73
C ALA A 56 -17.15 2.56 1.44
N PHE A 57 -16.61 3.67 1.94
CA PHE A 57 -17.00 5.00 1.52
C PHE A 57 -15.95 5.53 0.54
N THR A 58 -16.24 5.42 -0.76
CA THR A 58 -15.28 5.78 -1.81
C THR A 58 -15.36 7.27 -2.15
N ILE A 59 -14.21 7.92 -2.07
CA ILE A 59 -14.01 9.33 -2.40
C ILE A 59 -13.09 9.40 -3.61
N THR A 60 -13.59 9.98 -4.71
CA THR A 60 -12.80 10.27 -5.90
C THR A 60 -12.66 11.78 -6.09
N PRO A 61 -11.62 12.26 -6.81
CA PRO A 61 -11.44 13.69 -7.07
C PRO A 61 -12.68 14.37 -7.66
N ASP A 62 -13.42 13.64 -8.51
CA ASP A 62 -14.63 14.16 -9.19
C ASP A 62 -15.91 13.96 -8.37
N ARG A 63 -15.86 13.20 -7.27
CA ARG A 63 -17.03 12.91 -6.43
C ARG A 63 -16.61 12.85 -4.95
N PRO A 64 -16.66 14.00 -4.24
CA PRO A 64 -16.37 14.07 -2.81
C PRO A 64 -17.50 13.53 -1.91
N LYS A 65 -18.68 13.27 -2.49
CA LYS A 65 -19.85 12.69 -1.80
C LYS A 65 -20.12 11.30 -2.37
N GLY A 66 -19.53 10.29 -1.74
CA GLY A 66 -19.79 8.88 -2.05
C GLY A 66 -21.06 8.36 -1.38
N ALA A 67 -21.41 7.12 -1.70
CA ALA A 67 -22.32 6.31 -0.90
C ALA A 67 -21.51 5.24 -0.15
N LEU A 68 -22.02 4.80 1.00
CA LEU A 68 -21.44 3.65 1.69
C LEU A 68 -21.87 2.37 0.96
N GLU A 69 -20.91 1.65 0.39
CA GLU A 69 -21.17 0.43 -0.40
C GLU A 69 -20.53 -0.77 0.28
N GLN A 70 -21.26 -1.89 0.35
CA GLN A 70 -20.68 -3.14 0.80
C GLN A 70 -19.86 -3.76 -0.33
N LEU A 71 -18.55 -3.91 -0.11
CA LEU A 71 -17.63 -4.47 -1.07
C LEU A 71 -16.99 -5.74 -0.49
N SER A 72 -17.14 -6.85 -1.22
CA SER A 72 -16.51 -8.13 -0.87
C SER A 72 -14.99 -8.03 -0.89
N GLN A 73 -14.44 -7.19 -1.77
CA GLN A 73 -13.01 -6.98 -1.87
C GLN A 73 -12.68 -5.58 -2.41
N VAL A 74 -11.76 -4.88 -1.73
CA VAL A 74 -11.17 -3.62 -2.20
C VAL A 74 -9.65 -3.75 -2.22
N LYS A 75 -9.06 -3.46 -3.37
CA LYS A 75 -7.61 -3.46 -3.59
C LYS A 75 -7.09 -2.05 -3.38
N VAL A 76 -6.32 -1.84 -2.32
CA VAL A 76 -5.72 -0.54 -1.99
C VAL A 76 -4.20 -0.61 -2.09
N ASP A 77 -3.56 0.51 -2.36
CA ASP A 77 -2.11 0.62 -2.45
C ASP A 77 -1.49 0.80 -1.06
N PHE A 78 -2.21 1.50 -0.18
CA PHE A 78 -1.89 1.58 1.24
C PHE A 78 -3.16 1.45 2.08
N ALA A 79 -3.06 0.80 3.22
CA ALA A 79 -4.11 0.79 4.23
C ALA A 79 -3.63 1.52 5.49
N LEU A 80 -4.45 2.43 5.99
CA LEU A 80 -4.25 3.10 7.28
C LEU A 80 -5.00 2.34 8.36
N ILE A 81 -4.25 1.89 9.35
CA ILE A 81 -4.73 0.96 10.38
C ILE A 81 -4.56 1.58 11.76
N ASN A 82 -5.57 1.38 12.61
CA ASN A 82 -5.42 1.68 14.02
C ASN A 82 -4.56 0.60 14.68
N PRO A 83 -3.38 0.93 15.25
CA PRO A 83 -2.45 -0.06 15.77
C PRO A 83 -3.01 -0.81 17.00
N ARG A 84 -3.98 -0.24 17.71
CA ARG A 84 -4.59 -0.89 18.90
C ARG A 84 -5.63 -1.94 18.52
N THR A 85 -6.50 -1.62 17.57
CA THR A 85 -7.62 -2.50 17.19
C THR A 85 -7.29 -3.35 15.96
N ARG A 86 -6.20 -3.01 15.25
CA ARG A 86 -5.80 -3.56 13.95
C ARG A 86 -6.81 -3.33 12.83
N VAL A 87 -7.88 -2.57 13.09
CA VAL A 87 -8.96 -2.27 12.14
C VAL A 87 -8.48 -1.21 11.13
N PRO A 88 -8.65 -1.45 9.81
CA PRO A 88 -8.43 -0.43 8.80
C PRO A 88 -9.56 0.60 8.85
N PHE A 89 -9.21 1.89 8.82
CA PHE A 89 -10.19 2.99 8.78
C PHE A 89 -10.13 3.77 7.47
N ALA A 90 -8.98 3.74 6.78
CA ALA A 90 -8.84 4.33 5.46
C ALA A 90 -7.98 3.46 4.53
N GLY A 91 -8.31 3.49 3.25
CA GLY A 91 -7.55 2.84 2.18
C GLY A 91 -7.19 3.87 1.12
N LEU A 92 -5.94 3.88 0.67
CA LEU A 92 -5.46 4.81 -0.35
C LEU A 92 -5.29 4.09 -1.68
N ILE A 93 -5.84 4.66 -2.74
CA ILE A 93 -5.67 4.20 -4.12
C ILE A 93 -4.96 5.30 -4.90
N LEU A 94 -3.78 5.01 -5.44
CA LEU A 94 -3.04 5.94 -6.26
C LEU A 94 -3.60 5.93 -7.69
N SER A 95 -4.25 7.03 -8.06
CA SER A 95 -4.91 7.22 -9.36
C SER A 95 -3.94 7.40 -10.54
N SER A 96 -2.67 7.72 -10.28
CA SER A 96 -1.66 7.93 -11.33
C SER A 96 -1.09 6.60 -11.85
N ARG A 97 -1.19 6.38 -13.17
CA ARG A 97 -0.62 5.19 -13.84
C ARG A 97 0.89 5.08 -13.70
N ALA A 98 1.58 6.21 -13.49
CA ALA A 98 3.04 6.26 -13.31
C ALA A 98 3.50 5.83 -11.91
N TYR A 99 2.58 5.86 -10.94
CA TYR A 99 2.79 5.47 -9.54
C TYR A 99 2.05 4.19 -9.15
N GLY A 100 1.24 3.64 -10.06
CA GLY A 100 0.39 2.50 -9.74
C GLY A 100 1.24 1.26 -9.39
N ARG A 101 0.70 0.40 -8.52
CA ARG A 101 1.25 -0.89 -8.07
C ARG A 101 2.44 -1.42 -8.87
N ASP A 102 3.58 -1.57 -8.20
CA ASP A 102 4.57 -2.56 -8.57
C ASP A 102 3.88 -3.93 -8.56
N ARG A 103 3.45 -4.39 -9.75
CA ARG A 103 2.78 -5.68 -9.94
C ARG A 103 3.65 -6.88 -9.51
N ARG A 104 4.91 -6.64 -9.15
CA ARG A 104 5.83 -7.64 -8.60
C ARG A 104 5.62 -7.88 -7.09
N ARG A 105 5.01 -6.94 -6.35
CA ARG A 105 4.56 -7.21 -4.98
C ARG A 105 3.10 -7.64 -5.00
N PRO A 106 2.80 -8.94 -4.81
CA PRO A 106 1.42 -9.37 -4.67
C PRO A 106 0.80 -8.65 -3.47
N PRO A 107 -0.43 -8.12 -3.59
CA PRO A 107 -1.07 -7.47 -2.46
C PRO A 107 -1.31 -8.50 -1.36
N THR A 108 -0.92 -8.17 -0.14
CA THR A 108 -1.11 -9.06 1.00
C THR A 108 -2.59 -9.04 1.38
N PRO A 109 -3.28 -10.19 1.43
CA PRO A 109 -4.64 -10.22 1.97
C PRO A 109 -4.60 -9.79 3.44
N THR A 110 -5.51 -8.93 3.87
CA THR A 110 -5.69 -8.72 5.32
C THR A 110 -6.18 -10.05 5.90
N THR A 111 -5.41 -10.64 6.82
CA THR A 111 -5.79 -11.87 7.51
C THR A 111 -7.04 -11.63 8.37
N GLU A 112 -7.81 -12.68 8.63
CA GLU A 112 -9.07 -12.60 9.41
C GLU A 112 -8.88 -11.96 10.80
N ASP A 113 -7.68 -12.09 11.38
CA ASP A 113 -7.27 -11.48 12.65
C ASP A 113 -7.09 -9.94 12.60
N ALA A 114 -7.13 -9.32 11.42
CA ALA A 114 -6.92 -7.89 11.26
C ALA A 114 -8.17 -7.04 11.51
N GLY A 115 -9.26 -7.61 12.06
CA GLY A 115 -10.49 -6.86 12.36
C GLY A 115 -11.11 -6.14 11.15
N ALA A 116 -10.71 -6.53 9.92
CA ALA A 116 -11.14 -5.88 8.68
C ALA A 116 -12.54 -6.32 8.23
N GLN A 117 -13.02 -7.47 8.71
CA GLN A 117 -14.36 -7.95 8.41
C GLN A 117 -15.40 -6.95 8.97
N ARG A 118 -16.25 -6.43 8.09
CA ARG A 118 -17.30 -5.43 8.38
C ARG A 118 -16.77 -4.06 8.86
N ALA A 119 -15.49 -3.77 8.66
CA ALA A 119 -14.96 -2.44 8.93
C ALA A 119 -15.58 -1.40 7.99
N ILE A 120 -15.87 -0.21 8.52
CA ILE A 120 -16.19 0.95 7.72
C ILE A 120 -14.87 1.58 7.31
N VAL A 121 -14.58 1.61 6.02
CA VAL A 121 -13.31 2.10 5.48
C VAL A 121 -13.57 3.24 4.51
N THR A 122 -12.87 4.36 4.71
CA THR A 122 -12.85 5.44 3.73
C THR A 122 -11.83 5.13 2.65
N VAL A 123 -12.26 4.96 1.40
CA VAL A 123 -11.36 4.68 0.27
C VAL A 123 -11.08 5.97 -0.48
N LEU A 124 -9.84 6.45 -0.42
CA LEU A 124 -9.40 7.72 -0.99
C LEU A 124 -8.61 7.50 -2.27
N HIS A 125 -9.08 8.07 -3.38
CA HIS A 125 -8.30 8.12 -4.61
C HIS A 125 -7.41 9.36 -4.62
N LEU A 126 -6.11 9.16 -4.49
CA LEU A 126 -5.13 10.24 -4.46
C LEU A 126 -4.33 10.29 -5.76
N ASN A 127 -4.00 11.49 -6.23
CA ASN A 127 -3.06 11.66 -7.33
C ASN A 127 -1.71 12.09 -6.75
N PRO A 128 -0.69 11.20 -6.74
CA PRO A 128 0.62 11.53 -6.16
C PRO A 128 1.32 12.67 -6.90
N ASN A 129 0.99 12.95 -8.16
CA ASN A 129 1.54 14.11 -8.88
C ASN A 129 1.07 15.45 -8.31
N LEU A 130 -0.05 15.47 -7.58
CA LEU A 130 -0.58 16.66 -6.90
C LEU A 130 -0.13 16.74 -5.44
N LEU A 131 0.59 15.71 -4.94
CA LEU A 131 1.03 15.57 -3.56
C LEU A 131 2.56 15.43 -3.57
N PRO A 132 3.30 16.55 -3.74
CA PRO A 132 4.74 16.50 -3.97
C PRO A 132 5.56 16.13 -2.73
N ASP A 133 4.99 16.26 -1.53
CA ASP A 133 5.70 16.07 -0.27
C ASP A 133 4.77 15.60 0.87
N ALA A 134 5.37 15.28 2.02
CA ALA A 134 4.67 14.84 3.23
C ALA A 134 3.65 15.87 3.75
N ALA A 135 3.93 17.18 3.60
CA ALA A 135 3.02 18.23 4.07
C ALA A 135 1.73 18.26 3.26
N ALA A 136 1.82 18.16 1.93
CA ALA A 136 0.66 18.07 1.05
C ALA A 136 -0.15 16.79 1.31
N ILE A 137 0.52 15.66 1.56
CA ILE A 137 -0.14 14.40 1.92
C ILE A 137 -0.90 14.57 3.25
N HIS A 138 -0.26 15.16 4.27
CA HIS A 138 -0.89 15.37 5.57
C HIS A 138 -2.13 16.26 5.46
N GLU A 139 -2.06 17.39 4.73
CA GLU A 139 -3.22 18.28 4.52
C GLU A 139 -4.36 17.56 3.77
N ALA A 140 -4.05 16.76 2.75
CA ALA A 140 -5.05 15.98 2.02
C ALA A 140 -5.73 14.91 2.90
N LEU A 141 -4.99 14.33 3.84
CA LEU A 141 -5.50 13.30 4.74
C LEU A 141 -6.14 13.85 6.02
N ARG A 142 -5.84 15.10 6.41
CA ARG A 142 -6.29 15.75 7.65
C ARG A 142 -7.77 15.55 7.97
N PRO A 143 -8.72 15.63 7.02
CA PRO A 143 -10.14 15.42 7.29
C PRO A 143 -10.50 13.99 7.75
N TYR A 144 -9.60 13.03 7.57
CA TYR A 144 -9.84 11.60 7.77
C TYR A 144 -8.99 10.99 8.89
N LEU A 145 -8.16 11.80 9.57
CA LEU A 145 -7.19 11.36 10.59
C LEU A 145 -7.66 11.65 12.04
N SER A 146 -8.87 12.19 12.20
CA SER A 146 -9.48 12.56 13.50
C SER A 146 -10.04 11.37 14.27
#